data_AF-A0A2S0XH79-F1
#
_entry.id   AF-A0A2S0XH79-F1
#
_cell.length_a   1.000
_cell.length_b   1.000
_cell.length_c   1.000
_cell.angle_alpha   90.00
_cell.angle_beta   90.00
_cell.angle_gamma   90.00
#
_symmetry.space_group_name_H-M   'P 1'
#
loop_
_entity.id
_entity.type
_entity.pdbx_description
1 polymer ?
#
loop_
_entity_poly.entity_id
_entity_poly.type
_entity_poly.pdbx_seq_one_letter_code
_entity_poly.pdbx_strand_id
1 'polypeptide(L)'
;MGDVSTEKETFRVLSLDGGGAKGFYTLGALKEIEALAGCRLCEKFDLIYGTSTGSIIAALLGLGKSVDEIEALYRKHVVTVMSAWRPSQKTAALDALAADVFRELRFDAFKTDIGIVGTRWKEERPIIFKTNRRQAFRGKATFEPGFGCTIADAVIGSCSAYPFFEKKFVTTSAGERIEVRDGGFVANNPTLYAIVDAIESLGIARSDVRVVSIGVGEYPSPKLPTWSVRKWASKLPTMVFLQKTMEISAQSMDQLRRVMFRDVATVRVHARYTQPEMATDMLEVDLEKLGLLWQRGRDCAREAEEELKAYLA
;
A
#
# COMPACT_ATOMS: atom_id res chain seq x y z
N MET A 1 24.33 8.20 -40.28
CA MET A 1 24.91 7.30 -39.25
C MET A 1 23.96 7.31 -38.07
N GLY A 2 23.31 6.17 -37.82
CA GLY A 2 22.62 5.83 -36.58
C GLY A 2 21.46 6.71 -36.15
N ASP A 3 20.29 6.54 -36.78
CA ASP A 3 19.02 6.82 -36.11
C ASP A 3 18.87 5.77 -35.00
N VAL A 4 19.30 6.11 -33.79
CA VAL A 4 18.99 5.31 -32.60
C VAL A 4 17.54 5.60 -32.31
N SER A 5 16.65 4.74 -32.81
CA SER A 5 15.28 4.68 -32.35
C SER A 5 15.31 4.45 -30.83
N THR A 6 15.21 5.51 -30.04
CA THR A 6 14.89 5.42 -28.63
C THR A 6 13.51 4.79 -28.58
N GLU A 7 13.43 3.47 -28.35
CA GLU A 7 12.20 2.85 -27.92
C GLU A 7 11.67 3.71 -26.77
N LYS A 8 10.43 4.18 -26.88
CA LYS A 8 9.80 4.93 -25.79
C LYS A 8 9.72 3.96 -24.60
N GLU A 9 10.61 4.11 -23.63
CA GLU A 9 10.62 3.29 -22.43
C GLU A 9 9.35 3.58 -21.62
N THR A 10 8.43 2.63 -21.65
CA THR A 10 7.23 2.62 -20.81
C THR A 10 7.64 2.61 -19.34
N PHE A 11 7.15 3.59 -18.57
CA PHE A 11 7.36 3.70 -17.13
C PHE A 11 6.20 3.08 -16.36
N ARG A 12 6.46 2.00 -15.61
CA ARG A 12 5.43 1.18 -14.96
C ARG A 12 5.34 1.48 -13.47
N VAL A 13 4.14 1.87 -13.05
CA VAL A 13 3.81 2.21 -11.67
C VAL A 13 2.90 1.14 -11.08
N LEU A 14 3.28 0.58 -9.92
CA LEU A 14 2.42 -0.25 -9.09
C LEU A 14 1.96 0.55 -7.87
N SER A 15 0.67 0.56 -7.58
CA SER A 15 0.10 1.30 -6.45
C SER A 15 -0.79 0.38 -5.62
N LEU A 16 -0.51 0.29 -4.32
CA LEU A 16 -1.15 -0.65 -3.40
C LEU A 16 -1.92 0.08 -2.28
N ASP A 17 -3.25 -0.09 -2.28
CA ASP A 17 -4.13 0.55 -1.30
C ASP A 17 -3.93 -0.01 0.13
N GLY A 18 -4.34 0.78 1.13
CA GLY A 18 -4.43 0.35 2.53
C GLY A 18 -5.73 -0.40 2.85
N GLY A 19 -5.69 -1.30 3.84
CA GLY A 19 -6.88 -2.08 4.19
C GLY A 19 -6.78 -3.10 5.33
N GLY A 20 -5.72 -3.06 6.14
CA GLY A 20 -5.51 -4.02 7.24
C GLY A 20 -5.41 -5.46 6.73
N ALA A 21 -6.11 -6.39 7.37
CA ALA A 21 -6.13 -7.80 6.99
C ALA A 21 -6.55 -8.04 5.52
N LYS A 22 -7.29 -7.12 4.90
CA LYS A 22 -7.76 -7.27 3.51
C LYS A 22 -6.64 -7.30 2.46
N GLY A 23 -5.38 -7.07 2.84
CA GLY A 23 -4.22 -7.27 1.96
C GLY A 23 -4.10 -8.67 1.35
N PHE A 24 -4.81 -9.68 1.86
CA PHE A 24 -4.93 -10.98 1.20
C PHE A 24 -5.52 -10.86 -0.22
N TYR A 25 -6.47 -9.95 -0.43
CA TYR A 25 -6.98 -9.63 -1.77
C TYR A 25 -5.86 -9.11 -2.67
N THR A 26 -5.07 -8.15 -2.17
CA THR A 26 -3.92 -7.59 -2.89
C THR A 26 -2.90 -8.66 -3.25
N LEU A 27 -2.57 -9.58 -2.34
CA LEU A 27 -1.64 -10.69 -2.59
C LEU A 27 -2.17 -11.66 -3.65
N GLY A 28 -3.48 -11.96 -3.63
CA GLY A 28 -4.11 -12.77 -4.67
C GLY A 28 -3.97 -12.12 -6.05
N ALA A 29 -4.28 -10.83 -6.17
CA ALA A 29 -4.11 -10.10 -7.43
C ALA A 29 -2.65 -10.06 -7.89
N LEU A 30 -1.73 -9.76 -6.97
CA LEU A 30 -0.29 -9.74 -7.26
C LEU A 30 0.25 -11.10 -7.70
N LYS A 31 -0.33 -12.20 -7.23
CA LYS A 31 0.10 -13.55 -7.64
C LYS A 31 -0.12 -13.79 -9.13
N GLU A 32 -1.26 -13.34 -9.67
CA GLU A 32 -1.53 -13.42 -11.11
C GLU A 32 -0.64 -12.43 -11.88
N ILE A 33 -0.45 -11.21 -11.36
CA ILE A 33 0.39 -10.19 -12.00
C ILE A 33 1.87 -10.62 -12.07
N GLU A 34 2.42 -11.22 -11.02
CA GLU A 34 3.79 -11.76 -11.00
C GLU A 34 3.94 -12.92 -11.99
N ALA A 35 2.93 -13.77 -12.11
CA ALA A 35 2.93 -14.84 -13.11
C ALA A 35 2.89 -14.28 -14.55
N LEU A 36 2.09 -13.23 -14.80
CA LEU A 36 2.05 -12.54 -16.10
C LEU A 36 3.36 -11.81 -16.42
N ALA A 37 4.00 -11.22 -15.41
CA ALA A 37 5.28 -10.52 -15.57
C ALA A 37 6.44 -11.48 -15.88
N GLY A 38 6.38 -12.71 -15.35
CA GLY A 38 7.43 -13.73 -15.53
C GLY A 38 8.73 -13.45 -14.76
N CYS A 39 8.75 -12.42 -13.91
CA CYS A 39 9.88 -12.03 -13.07
C CYS A 39 9.38 -11.42 -11.75
N ARG A 40 10.30 -11.08 -10.83
CA ARG A 40 9.92 -10.40 -9.58
C ARG A 40 9.38 -9.02 -9.91
N LEU A 41 8.35 -8.58 -9.20
CA LEU A 41 7.67 -7.33 -9.55
C LEU A 41 8.56 -6.08 -9.43
N CYS A 42 9.61 -6.09 -8.59
CA CYS A 42 10.59 -4.98 -8.58
C CYS A 42 11.44 -4.89 -9.85
N GLU A 43 11.54 -5.96 -10.63
CA GLU A 43 12.25 -5.98 -11.92
C GLU A 43 11.34 -5.48 -13.05
N LYS A 44 10.02 -5.47 -12.81
CA LYS A 44 9.01 -5.10 -13.82
C LYS A 44 8.45 -3.70 -13.63
N PHE A 45 8.29 -3.26 -12.38
CA PHE A 45 7.77 -1.94 -12.05
C PHE A 45 8.91 -1.00 -11.65
N ASP A 46 8.96 0.15 -12.30
CA ASP A 46 9.94 1.21 -12.06
C ASP A 46 9.65 2.00 -10.78
N LEU A 47 8.38 2.00 -10.36
CA LEU A 47 7.92 2.71 -9.17
C LEU A 47 6.82 1.92 -8.44
N ILE A 48 7.01 1.66 -7.15
CA ILE A 48 6.00 1.01 -6.31
C ILE A 48 5.59 1.89 -5.14
N TYR A 49 4.30 2.15 -5.01
CA TYR A 49 3.71 2.92 -3.93
C TYR A 49 2.82 2.05 -3.04
N GLY A 50 2.81 2.33 -1.74
CA GLY A 50 1.97 1.61 -0.79
C GLY A 50 1.54 2.45 0.41
N THR A 51 0.29 2.22 0.85
CA THR A 51 -0.28 2.79 2.07
C THR A 51 -0.66 1.69 3.06
N SER A 52 -0.32 1.86 4.34
CA SER A 52 -0.69 0.92 5.41
C SER A 52 -0.26 -0.51 5.06
N THR A 53 -1.16 -1.49 5.09
CA THR A 53 -0.92 -2.85 4.57
C THR A 53 -0.21 -2.87 3.20
N GLY A 54 -0.63 -2.00 2.27
CA GLY A 54 0.01 -1.87 0.96
C GLY A 54 1.46 -1.43 1.06
N SER A 55 1.85 -0.67 2.08
CA SER A 55 3.26 -0.29 2.33
C SER A 55 4.12 -1.48 2.78
N ILE A 56 3.56 -2.41 3.57
CA ILE A 56 4.25 -3.66 3.94
C ILE A 56 4.56 -4.46 2.68
N ILE A 57 3.55 -4.65 1.83
CA ILE A 57 3.66 -5.41 0.58
C ILE A 57 4.62 -4.70 -0.39
N ALA A 58 4.45 -3.38 -0.61
CA ALA A 58 5.31 -2.57 -1.47
C ALA A 58 6.77 -2.63 -1.05
N ALA A 59 7.07 -2.48 0.24
CA ALA A 59 8.43 -2.57 0.75
C ALA A 59 9.04 -3.96 0.50
N LEU A 60 8.27 -5.03 0.70
CA LEU A 60 8.78 -6.37 0.46
C LEU A 60 9.03 -6.69 -1.00
N LEU A 61 8.13 -6.25 -1.89
CA LEU A 61 8.35 -6.31 -3.33
C LEU A 61 9.60 -5.51 -3.71
N GLY A 62 9.75 -4.30 -3.18
CA GLY A 62 10.91 -3.43 -3.42
C GLY A 62 12.24 -4.02 -2.97
N LEU A 63 12.25 -4.83 -1.90
CA LEU A 63 13.43 -5.59 -1.46
C LEU A 63 13.69 -6.83 -2.34
N GLY A 64 12.82 -7.08 -3.31
CA GLY A 64 12.90 -8.17 -4.27
C GLY A 64 12.43 -9.49 -3.73
N LYS A 65 11.45 -9.53 -2.81
CA LYS A 65 10.77 -10.78 -2.47
C LYS A 65 9.74 -11.15 -3.55
N SER A 66 9.55 -12.44 -3.79
CA SER A 66 8.43 -12.93 -4.62
C SER A 66 7.10 -12.78 -3.88
N VAL A 67 5.99 -12.79 -4.61
CA VAL A 67 4.65 -12.73 -4.00
C VAL A 67 4.41 -13.89 -3.03
N ASP A 68 4.93 -15.08 -3.32
CA ASP A 68 4.82 -16.24 -2.41
C ASP A 68 5.58 -16.05 -1.10
N GLU A 69 6.78 -15.48 -1.14
CA GLU A 69 7.55 -15.16 0.08
C GLU A 69 6.80 -14.12 0.93
N ILE A 70 6.19 -13.13 0.29
CA ILE A 70 5.40 -12.10 0.96
C ILE A 70 4.16 -12.72 1.56
N GLU A 71 3.44 -13.56 0.82
CA GLU A 71 2.23 -14.22 1.32
C GLU A 71 2.52 -15.09 2.55
N ALA A 72 3.63 -15.85 2.54
CA ALA A 72 4.05 -16.65 3.68
C ALA A 72 4.30 -15.79 4.93
N LEU A 73 5.03 -14.67 4.78
CA LEU A 73 5.26 -13.71 5.87
C LEU A 73 3.95 -13.06 6.34
N TYR A 74 3.09 -12.68 5.41
CA TYR A 74 1.82 -12.02 5.68
C TYR A 74 0.88 -12.93 6.47
N ARG A 75 0.74 -14.20 6.07
CA ARG A 75 -0.03 -15.23 6.78
C ARG A 75 0.50 -15.46 8.19
N LYS A 76 1.81 -15.55 8.35
CA LYS A 76 2.47 -15.79 9.65
C LYS A 76 2.21 -14.66 10.64
N HIS A 77 2.28 -13.41 10.19
CA HIS A 77 2.36 -12.26 11.09
C HIS A 77 1.07 -11.43 11.19
N VAL A 78 0.35 -11.23 10.08
CA VAL A 78 -0.81 -10.32 10.09
C VAL A 78 -1.95 -10.86 10.93
N VAL A 79 -2.15 -12.18 10.96
CA VAL A 79 -3.14 -12.79 11.86
C VAL A 79 -2.78 -12.51 13.32
N THR A 80 -1.50 -12.56 13.70
CA THR A 80 -1.05 -12.23 15.05
C THR A 80 -1.27 -10.75 15.38
N VAL A 81 -0.96 -9.84 14.47
CA VAL A 81 -1.23 -8.40 14.62
C VAL A 81 -2.74 -8.13 14.75
N MET A 82 -3.56 -8.75 13.91
CA MET A 82 -5.00 -8.50 13.87
C MET A 82 -5.73 -9.15 15.04
N SER A 83 -5.22 -10.26 15.58
CA SER A 83 -5.76 -10.95 16.75
C SER A 83 -5.46 -10.25 18.08
N ALA A 84 -4.41 -9.42 18.14
CA ALA A 84 -4.10 -8.67 19.35
C ALA A 84 -5.24 -7.69 19.72
N TRP A 85 -5.55 -7.59 21.01
CA TRP A 85 -6.74 -6.87 21.47
C TRP A 85 -6.46 -5.41 21.84
N ARG A 86 -5.31 -5.15 22.47
CA ARG A 86 -4.90 -3.80 22.88
C ARG A 86 -4.04 -3.12 21.81
N PRO A 87 -4.12 -1.79 21.65
CA PRO A 87 -3.27 -1.06 20.71
C PRO A 87 -1.76 -1.27 20.93
N SER A 88 -1.34 -1.37 22.19
CA SER A 88 0.05 -1.68 22.56
C SER A 88 0.49 -3.06 22.07
N GLN A 89 -0.38 -4.07 22.19
CA GLN A 89 -0.12 -5.43 21.73
C GLN A 89 -0.07 -5.51 20.20
N LYS A 90 -0.99 -4.80 19.52
CA LYS A 90 -0.98 -4.69 18.05
C LYS A 90 0.30 -4.03 17.55
N THR A 91 0.74 -2.96 18.21
CA THR A 91 1.97 -2.23 17.89
C THR A 91 3.19 -3.11 18.11
N ALA A 92 3.29 -3.79 19.26
CA ALA A 92 4.39 -4.71 19.54
C ALA A 92 4.47 -5.89 18.54
N ALA A 93 3.32 -6.43 18.11
CA ALA A 93 3.28 -7.47 17.09
C ALA A 93 3.73 -6.95 15.70
N LEU A 94 3.37 -5.71 15.37
CA LEU A 94 3.82 -5.05 14.14
C LEU A 94 5.32 -4.73 14.18
N ASP A 95 5.83 -4.28 15.32
CA ASP A 95 7.27 -4.07 15.55
C ASP A 95 8.05 -5.38 15.40
N ALA A 96 7.53 -6.49 15.95
CA ALA A 96 8.14 -7.81 15.81
C ALA A 96 8.17 -8.29 14.34
N LEU A 97 7.09 -8.07 13.59
CA LEU A 97 7.06 -8.32 12.15
C LEU A 97 8.12 -7.47 11.43
N ALA A 98 8.18 -6.17 11.74
CA ALA A 98 9.12 -5.27 11.11
C ALA A 98 10.59 -5.64 11.43
N ALA A 99 10.87 -6.09 12.65
CA ALA A 99 12.19 -6.57 13.05
C ALA A 99 12.59 -7.88 12.35
N ASP A 100 11.67 -8.84 12.21
CA ASP A 100 11.90 -10.12 11.51
C ASP A 100 12.19 -9.88 10.02
N VAL A 101 11.46 -8.93 9.42
CA VAL A 101 11.42 -8.76 7.97
C VAL A 101 12.35 -7.66 7.45
N PHE A 102 12.30 -6.47 8.04
CA PHE A 102 13.04 -5.31 7.56
C PHE A 102 14.35 -5.08 8.34
N ARG A 103 14.43 -5.54 9.59
CA ARG A 103 15.63 -5.35 10.44
C ARG A 103 16.04 -3.87 10.45
N GLU A 104 17.35 -3.61 10.38
CA GLU A 104 17.94 -2.27 10.26
C GLU A 104 18.09 -1.79 8.80
N LEU A 105 17.40 -2.43 7.84
CA LEU A 105 17.49 -2.01 6.44
C LEU A 105 16.96 -0.59 6.24
N ARG A 106 17.64 0.13 5.36
CA ARG A 106 17.33 1.50 4.98
C ARG A 106 16.94 1.53 3.50
N PHE A 107 16.54 2.70 3.03
CA PHE A 107 15.93 2.87 1.71
C PHE A 107 16.87 2.59 0.53
N ASP A 108 18.18 2.58 0.76
CA ASP A 108 19.20 2.15 -0.20
C ASP A 108 19.17 0.64 -0.51
N ALA A 109 18.51 -0.16 0.34
CA ALA A 109 18.34 -1.60 0.12
C ALA A 109 17.27 -1.93 -0.93
N PHE A 110 16.42 -0.98 -1.32
CA PHE A 110 15.38 -1.21 -2.32
C PHE A 110 15.97 -1.34 -3.74
N LYS A 111 15.42 -2.27 -4.52
CA LYS A 111 15.83 -2.59 -5.90
C LYS A 111 15.08 -1.79 -6.97
N THR A 112 14.03 -1.07 -6.57
CA THR A 112 13.21 -0.21 -7.43
C THR A 112 12.80 1.02 -6.63
N ASP A 113 12.30 2.07 -7.30
CA ASP A 113 11.87 3.28 -6.60
C ASP A 113 10.59 2.99 -5.78
N ILE A 114 10.58 3.45 -4.52
CA ILE A 114 9.48 3.21 -3.57
C ILE A 114 8.88 4.52 -3.08
N GLY A 115 7.57 4.52 -2.82
CA GLY A 115 6.87 5.53 -2.04
C GLY A 115 6.01 4.90 -0.94
N ILE A 116 6.35 5.14 0.33
CA ILE A 116 5.53 4.73 1.47
C ILE A 116 4.79 5.96 2.00
N VAL A 117 3.45 5.89 2.02
CA VAL A 117 2.62 7.03 2.44
C VAL A 117 2.33 6.97 3.93
N GLY A 118 2.58 8.06 4.64
CA GLY A 118 2.16 8.31 6.01
C GLY A 118 1.54 9.69 6.16
N THR A 119 1.04 9.97 7.36
CA THR A 119 0.47 11.26 7.73
C THR A 119 1.36 11.92 8.78
N ARG A 120 1.84 13.14 8.53
CA ARG A 120 2.44 13.96 9.60
C ARG A 120 1.31 14.49 10.45
N TRP A 121 1.18 13.94 11.66
CA TRP A 121 0.00 14.16 12.47
C TRP A 121 -0.15 15.61 12.93
N LYS A 122 0.94 16.23 13.37
CA LYS A 122 0.90 17.59 13.92
C LYS A 122 0.69 18.66 12.85
N GLU A 123 1.22 18.43 11.65
CA GLU A 123 1.16 19.36 10.52
C GLU A 123 -0.01 19.07 9.56
N GLU A 124 -0.82 18.05 9.85
CA GLU A 124 -2.04 17.71 9.11
C GLU A 124 -1.80 17.55 7.59
N ARG A 125 -0.65 16.98 7.22
CA ARG A 125 -0.21 16.86 5.83
C ARG A 125 0.44 15.50 5.55
N PRO A 126 0.50 15.07 4.28
CA PRO A 126 1.19 13.83 3.93
C PRO A 126 2.70 13.89 4.24
N ILE A 127 3.26 12.73 4.59
CA ILE A 127 4.69 12.43 4.49
C ILE A 127 4.83 11.21 3.59
N ILE A 128 5.67 11.30 2.56
CA ILE A 128 5.94 10.18 1.67
C ILE A 128 7.41 9.85 1.80
N PHE A 129 7.72 8.66 2.30
CA PHE A 129 9.08 8.15 2.39
C PHE A 129 9.47 7.62 1.02
N LYS A 130 10.50 8.20 0.43
CA LYS A 130 10.91 7.94 -0.96
C LYS A 130 12.35 7.44 -0.99
N THR A 131 12.70 6.62 -1.99
CA THR A 131 14.05 6.07 -2.17
C THR A 131 14.99 7.02 -2.89
N ASN A 132 14.49 7.73 -3.89
CA ASN A 132 15.31 8.40 -4.88
C ASN A 132 15.10 9.91 -4.86
N ARG A 133 16.22 10.64 -4.89
CA ARG A 133 16.26 12.10 -4.94
C ARG A 133 15.45 12.67 -6.10
N ARG A 134 15.36 11.94 -7.22
CA ARG A 134 14.55 12.36 -8.38
C ARG A 134 13.05 12.40 -8.06
N GLN A 135 12.56 11.55 -7.15
CA GLN A 135 11.16 11.57 -6.71
C GLN A 135 10.83 12.77 -5.79
N ALA A 136 11.82 13.54 -5.35
CA ALA A 136 11.57 14.71 -4.50
C ALA A 136 11.06 15.89 -5.34
N PHE A 137 9.82 16.30 -5.10
CA PHE A 137 9.24 17.48 -5.76
C PHE A 137 10.00 18.77 -5.41
N ARG A 138 10.40 18.91 -4.14
CA ARG A 138 11.21 20.03 -3.61
C ARG A 138 12.25 19.50 -2.64
N GLY A 139 13.23 20.33 -2.31
CA GLY A 139 14.25 19.98 -1.32
C GLY A 139 15.28 18.96 -1.82
N LYS A 140 15.47 18.83 -3.15
CA LYS A 140 16.43 17.89 -3.74
C LYS A 140 17.83 18.03 -3.14
N ALA A 141 18.28 19.22 -2.78
CA ALA A 141 19.64 19.45 -2.24
C ALA A 141 19.89 18.78 -0.87
N THR A 142 18.85 18.60 -0.06
CA THR A 142 18.92 18.02 1.28
C THR A 142 18.09 16.73 1.36
N PHE A 143 17.88 16.08 0.22
CA PHE A 143 17.08 14.86 0.15
C PHE A 143 17.86 13.70 0.77
N GLU A 144 17.22 13.05 1.73
CA GLU A 144 17.69 11.81 2.34
C GLU A 144 16.64 10.72 2.10
N PRO A 145 17.00 9.57 1.52
CA PRO A 145 16.10 8.44 1.34
C PRO A 145 15.38 8.10 2.65
N GLY A 146 14.05 8.01 2.60
CA GLY A 146 13.21 7.78 3.78
C GLY A 146 13.34 8.82 4.89
N PHE A 147 13.78 10.06 4.60
CA PHE A 147 14.17 11.06 5.61
C PHE A 147 15.27 10.57 6.57
N GLY A 148 16.01 9.54 6.19
CA GLY A 148 17.03 8.93 7.03
C GLY A 148 16.50 7.96 8.10
N CYS A 149 15.25 7.50 8.04
CA CYS A 149 14.78 6.42 8.91
C CYS A 149 15.01 5.02 8.31
N THR A 150 14.74 3.98 9.09
CA THR A 150 14.72 2.59 8.59
C THR A 150 13.44 2.34 7.77
N ILE A 151 13.46 1.28 6.96
CA ILE A 151 12.24 0.80 6.28
C ILE A 151 11.17 0.42 7.32
N ALA A 152 11.58 -0.24 8.40
CA ALA A 152 10.70 -0.60 9.51
C ALA A 152 9.95 0.63 10.05
N ASP A 153 10.65 1.72 10.35
CA ASP A 153 10.04 2.95 10.88
C ASP A 153 9.00 3.55 9.93
N ALA A 154 9.31 3.61 8.64
CA ALA A 154 8.40 4.13 7.61
C ALA A 154 7.14 3.27 7.48
N VAL A 155 7.31 1.95 7.42
CA VAL A 155 6.19 0.98 7.31
C VAL A 155 5.32 1.01 8.55
N ILE A 156 5.90 0.96 9.76
CA ILE A 156 5.14 1.04 11.01
C ILE A 156 4.37 2.36 11.08
N GLY A 157 5.00 3.48 10.70
CA GLY A 157 4.34 4.78 10.62
C GLY A 157 3.12 4.76 9.69
N SER A 158 3.30 4.17 8.49
CA SER A 158 2.24 4.02 7.49
C SER A 158 1.07 3.13 7.95
N CYS A 159 1.29 2.21 8.90
CA CYS A 159 0.28 1.31 9.46
C CYS A 159 -0.32 1.76 10.81
N SER A 160 0.16 2.88 11.39
CA SER A 160 -0.19 3.30 12.76
C SER A 160 -1.55 4.02 12.82
N ALA A 161 -2.63 3.28 12.54
CA ALA A 161 -3.99 3.80 12.54
C ALA A 161 -4.55 3.93 13.96
N TYR A 162 -4.82 5.15 14.43
CA TYR A 162 -5.50 5.36 15.71
C TYR A 162 -7.01 5.08 15.56
N PRO A 163 -7.67 4.38 16.50
CA PRO A 163 -7.16 3.93 17.80
C PRO A 163 -6.64 2.48 17.83
N PHE A 164 -6.44 1.83 16.69
CA PHE A 164 -5.99 0.43 16.64
C PHE A 164 -4.51 0.25 17.02
N PHE A 165 -3.66 1.23 16.73
CA PHE A 165 -2.23 1.19 17.01
C PHE A 165 -1.81 2.40 17.86
N GLU A 166 -0.67 2.27 18.54
CA GLU A 166 -0.05 3.38 19.24
C GLU A 166 0.53 4.40 18.26
N LYS A 167 0.97 5.54 18.80
CA LYS A 167 1.61 6.59 18.02
C LYS A 167 3.03 6.18 17.64
N LYS A 168 3.39 6.33 16.37
CA LYS A 168 4.77 6.14 15.91
C LYS A 168 5.47 7.50 15.77
N PHE A 169 6.70 7.57 16.25
CA PHE A 169 7.60 8.67 15.95
C PHE A 169 8.72 8.16 15.07
N VAL A 170 9.04 8.94 14.04
CA VAL A 170 10.19 8.72 13.17
C VAL A 170 11.19 9.83 13.45
N THR A 171 12.46 9.45 13.61
CA THR A 171 13.56 10.40 13.76
C THR A 171 14.27 10.54 12.43
N THR A 172 14.36 11.76 11.91
CA THR A 172 15.06 12.03 10.64
C THR A 172 16.58 12.06 10.84
N SER A 173 17.36 12.01 9.76
CA SER A 173 18.81 12.20 9.82
C SER A 173 19.23 13.55 10.41
N ALA A 174 18.36 14.57 10.33
CA ALA A 174 18.55 15.88 10.94
C ALA A 174 18.20 15.92 12.44
N GLY A 175 17.79 14.79 13.04
CA GLY A 175 17.40 14.70 14.45
C GLY A 175 15.97 15.18 14.74
N GLU A 176 15.16 15.45 13.70
CA GLU A 176 13.78 15.88 13.88
C GLU A 176 12.91 14.69 14.26
N ARG A 177 12.04 14.86 15.26
CA ARG A 177 11.12 13.81 15.70
C ARG A 177 9.71 14.08 15.19
N ILE A 178 9.31 13.34 14.17
CA ILE A 178 8.02 13.51 13.48
C ILE A 178 7.02 12.47 13.98
N GLU A 179 5.83 12.89 14.39
CA GLU A 179 4.73 11.97 14.66
C GLU A 179 4.11 11.51 13.34
N VAL A 180 4.23 10.23 13.05
CA VAL A 180 3.73 9.62 11.82
C VAL A 180 2.55 8.70 12.17
N ARG A 181 1.47 8.87 11.43
CA ARG A 181 0.25 8.06 11.51
C ARG A 181 -0.05 7.42 10.16
N ASP A 182 -1.02 6.52 10.16
CA ASP A 182 -1.40 5.75 8.98
C ASP A 182 -1.61 6.66 7.75
N GLY A 183 -1.09 6.24 6.60
CA GLY A 183 -1.23 6.99 5.35
C GLY A 183 -2.67 7.04 4.85
N GLY A 184 -3.55 6.15 5.33
CA GLY A 184 -4.95 6.05 4.97
C GLY A 184 -5.79 7.26 5.34
N PHE A 185 -5.30 8.13 6.24
CA PHE A 185 -5.95 9.42 6.51
C PHE A 185 -5.81 10.41 5.34
N VAL A 186 -4.71 10.34 4.58
CA VAL A 186 -4.41 11.28 3.49
C VAL A 186 -4.57 10.65 2.10
N ALA A 187 -4.14 9.40 1.94
CA ALA A 187 -4.27 8.65 0.70
C ALA A 187 -4.28 7.15 0.96
N ASN A 188 -5.45 6.64 1.33
CA ASN A 188 -5.66 5.19 1.41
C ASN A 188 -5.52 4.50 0.04
N ASN A 189 -5.65 5.26 -1.04
CA ASN A 189 -5.22 4.91 -2.40
C ASN A 189 -4.06 5.84 -2.82
N PRO A 190 -2.81 5.36 -2.90
CA PRO A 190 -1.66 6.22 -3.18
C PRO A 190 -1.43 6.51 -4.68
N THR A 191 -2.32 6.05 -5.56
CA THR A 191 -2.11 6.08 -7.02
C THR A 191 -1.89 7.50 -7.56
N LEU A 192 -2.63 8.47 -7.05
CA LEU A 192 -2.49 9.86 -7.46
C LEU A 192 -1.10 10.42 -7.13
N TYR A 193 -0.56 10.11 -5.94
CA TYR A 193 0.80 10.51 -5.58
C TYR A 193 1.85 9.85 -6.45
N ALA A 194 1.67 8.55 -6.76
CA ALA A 194 2.60 7.82 -7.61
C ALA A 194 2.66 8.40 -9.03
N ILE A 195 1.50 8.75 -9.61
CA ILE A 195 1.41 9.39 -10.93
C ILE A 195 2.05 10.78 -10.94
N VAL A 196 1.75 11.60 -9.92
CA VAL A 196 2.34 12.94 -9.78
C VAL A 196 3.86 12.85 -9.67
N ASP A 197 4.38 11.89 -8.92
CA ASP A 197 5.82 11.68 -8.82
C ASP A 197 6.45 11.27 -10.16
N ALA A 198 5.83 10.32 -10.87
CA ALA A 198 6.29 9.88 -12.19
C ALA A 198 6.37 11.05 -13.18
N ILE A 199 5.32 11.87 -13.25
CA ILE A 199 5.25 12.95 -14.24
C ILE A 199 6.05 14.18 -13.80
N GLU A 200 5.74 14.73 -12.62
CA GLU A 200 6.24 16.05 -12.21
C GLU A 200 7.65 15.97 -11.61
N SER A 201 7.97 14.88 -10.91
CA SER A 201 9.27 14.77 -10.22
C SER A 201 10.30 14.03 -11.06
N LEU A 202 9.91 12.89 -11.66
CA LEU A 202 10.76 12.07 -12.51
C LEU A 202 10.79 12.53 -13.98
N GLY A 203 9.85 13.37 -14.40
CA GLY A 203 9.84 13.96 -15.74
C GLY A 203 9.35 13.02 -16.83
N ILE A 204 8.58 11.98 -16.47
CA ILE A 204 8.06 11.02 -17.44
C ILE A 204 6.84 11.60 -18.15
N ALA A 205 6.78 11.48 -19.47
CA ALA A 205 5.63 11.94 -20.23
C ALA A 205 4.38 11.11 -19.87
N ARG A 206 3.22 11.76 -19.77
CA ARG A 206 1.94 11.10 -19.42
C ARG A 206 1.62 9.89 -20.30
N SER A 207 1.96 9.98 -21.59
CA SER A 207 1.74 8.91 -22.58
C SER A 207 2.56 7.65 -22.31
N ASP A 208 3.64 7.77 -21.54
CA ASP A 208 4.62 6.72 -21.33
C ASP A 208 4.44 6.07 -19.95
N VAL A 209 3.58 6.64 -19.08
CA VAL A 209 3.23 6.06 -17.79
C VAL A 209 2.14 5.00 -17.94
N ARG A 210 2.35 3.82 -17.34
CA ARG A 210 1.36 2.75 -17.18
C ARG A 210 1.18 2.44 -15.71
N VAL A 211 -0.06 2.40 -15.25
CA VAL A 211 -0.36 2.26 -13.83
C VAL A 211 -1.18 0.99 -13.58
N VAL A 212 -0.73 0.17 -12.64
CA VAL A 212 -1.51 -0.91 -12.05
C VAL A 212 -1.84 -0.50 -10.61
N SER A 213 -3.12 -0.23 -10.35
CA SER A 213 -3.64 0.13 -9.03
C SER A 213 -4.39 -1.05 -8.45
N ILE A 214 -4.00 -1.52 -7.26
CA ILE A 214 -4.63 -2.68 -6.62
C ILE A 214 -5.30 -2.21 -5.34
N GLY A 215 -6.62 -2.33 -5.33
CA GLY A 215 -7.43 -2.11 -4.15
C GLY A 215 -7.37 -3.29 -3.18
N VAL A 216 -8.18 -3.21 -2.13
CA VAL A 216 -8.38 -4.31 -1.17
C VAL A 216 -9.79 -4.89 -1.24
N GLY A 217 -10.56 -4.54 -2.27
CA GLY A 217 -11.98 -4.86 -2.38
C GLY A 217 -12.89 -4.07 -1.44
N GLU A 218 -14.15 -3.95 -1.84
CA GLU A 218 -15.24 -3.42 -1.02
C GLU A 218 -16.14 -4.56 -0.56
N TYR A 219 -16.41 -4.64 0.74
CA TYR A 219 -17.15 -5.74 1.35
C TYR A 219 -18.28 -5.25 2.25
N PRO A 220 -19.35 -6.04 2.42
CA PRO A 220 -20.35 -5.77 3.44
C PRO A 220 -19.74 -5.86 4.85
N SER A 221 -20.28 -5.10 5.80
CA SER A 221 -19.84 -5.19 7.19
C SER A 221 -20.24 -6.52 7.82
N PRO A 222 -19.37 -7.16 8.62
CA PRO A 222 -19.64 -8.45 9.24
C PRO A 222 -20.77 -8.37 10.27
N LYS A 223 -21.66 -9.37 10.27
CA LYS A 223 -22.68 -9.54 11.32
C LYS A 223 -22.05 -10.19 12.54
N LEU A 224 -21.51 -9.36 13.45
CA LEU A 224 -20.91 -9.86 14.68
C LEU A 224 -22.01 -10.31 15.70
N PRO A 225 -21.74 -11.33 16.55
CA PRO A 225 -22.66 -11.76 17.60
C PRO A 225 -22.95 -10.64 18.62
N THR A 226 -24.17 -10.60 19.18
CA THR A 226 -24.61 -9.55 20.12
C THR A 226 -23.75 -9.46 21.40
N TRP A 227 -23.19 -10.59 21.83
CA TRP A 227 -22.29 -10.67 22.98
C TRP A 227 -20.83 -10.29 22.66
N SER A 228 -20.48 -10.07 21.39
CA SER A 228 -19.11 -9.75 20.99
C SER A 228 -18.73 -8.32 21.36
N VAL A 229 -17.68 -8.14 22.16
CA VAL A 229 -17.13 -6.80 22.49
C VAL A 229 -16.69 -6.06 21.22
N ARG A 230 -16.19 -6.77 20.20
CA ARG A 230 -15.83 -6.21 18.90
C ARG A 230 -17.04 -5.60 18.19
N LYS A 231 -18.25 -6.14 18.36
CA LYS A 231 -19.49 -5.58 17.80
C LYS A 231 -19.83 -4.22 18.41
N TRP A 232 -19.64 -4.09 19.72
CA TRP A 232 -19.89 -2.83 20.41
C TRP A 232 -18.82 -1.80 20.05
N ALA A 233 -17.55 -2.22 20.00
CA ALA A 233 -16.44 -1.38 19.55
C ALA A 233 -16.63 -0.88 18.10
N SER A 234 -17.05 -1.75 17.17
CA SER A 234 -17.26 -1.39 15.76
C SER A 234 -18.41 -0.40 15.56
N LYS A 235 -19.31 -0.27 16.53
CA LYS A 235 -20.41 0.72 16.53
C LYS A 235 -20.03 2.05 17.16
N LEU A 236 -18.85 2.16 17.79
CA LEU A 236 -18.39 3.42 18.37
C LEU A 236 -18.25 4.46 17.25
N PRO A 237 -18.72 5.71 17.46
CA PRO A 237 -18.61 6.78 16.47
C PRO A 237 -17.20 6.95 15.92
N THR A 238 -16.18 6.84 16.78
CA THR A 238 -14.76 6.92 16.41
C THR A 238 -14.35 5.86 15.39
N MET A 239 -14.78 4.61 15.58
CA MET A 239 -14.42 3.50 14.67
C MET A 239 -15.14 3.62 13.33
N VAL A 240 -16.42 3.97 13.36
CA VAL A 240 -17.22 4.21 12.16
C VAL A 240 -16.65 5.40 11.37
N PHE A 241 -16.30 6.48 12.06
CA PHE A 241 -15.69 7.66 11.45
C PHE A 241 -14.36 7.31 10.81
N LEU A 242 -13.47 6.61 11.51
CA LEU A 242 -12.19 6.17 10.99
C LEU A 242 -12.33 5.33 9.70
N GLN A 243 -13.18 4.30 9.72
CA GLN A 243 -13.41 3.47 8.54
C GLN A 243 -13.97 4.27 7.36
N LYS A 244 -14.93 5.16 7.62
CA LYS A 244 -15.48 6.07 6.59
C LYS A 244 -14.43 7.03 6.07
N THR A 245 -13.58 7.60 6.92
CA THR A 245 -12.50 8.51 6.51
C THR A 245 -11.52 7.80 5.58
N MET A 246 -11.11 6.57 5.89
CA MET A 246 -10.22 5.79 5.02
C MET A 246 -10.88 5.45 3.68
N GLU A 247 -12.16 5.08 3.68
CA GLU A 247 -12.90 4.82 2.44
C GLU A 247 -13.07 6.10 1.60
N ILE A 248 -13.44 7.22 2.22
CA ILE A 248 -13.52 8.52 1.56
C ILE A 248 -12.16 8.89 0.98
N SER A 249 -11.07 8.69 1.72
CA SER A 249 -9.71 8.96 1.24
C SER A 249 -9.40 8.13 -0.03
N ALA A 250 -9.70 6.83 -0.03
CA ALA A 250 -9.49 5.98 -1.20
C ALA A 250 -10.31 6.45 -2.42
N GLN A 251 -11.61 6.69 -2.22
CA GLN A 251 -12.53 7.08 -3.30
C GLN A 251 -12.22 8.46 -3.85
N SER A 252 -11.94 9.44 -2.98
CA SER A 252 -11.58 10.81 -3.39
C SER A 252 -10.27 10.83 -4.18
N MET A 253 -9.26 10.05 -3.79
CA MET A 253 -7.99 9.97 -4.53
C MET A 253 -8.18 9.33 -5.92
N ASP A 254 -8.99 8.28 -6.05
CA ASP A 254 -9.29 7.70 -7.38
C ASP A 254 -10.15 8.64 -8.23
N GLN A 255 -11.13 9.33 -7.65
CA GLN A 255 -11.93 10.33 -8.37
C GLN A 255 -11.06 11.46 -8.93
N LEU A 256 -10.19 12.05 -8.10
CA LEU A 256 -9.27 13.11 -8.55
C LEU A 256 -8.32 12.61 -9.62
N ARG A 257 -7.77 11.39 -9.47
CA ARG A 257 -6.95 10.75 -10.50
C ARG A 257 -7.70 10.65 -11.84
N ARG A 258 -8.92 10.14 -11.85
CA ARG A 258 -9.75 10.01 -13.07
C ARG A 258 -10.00 11.35 -13.75
N VAL A 259 -10.14 12.43 -12.99
CA VAL A 259 -10.40 13.77 -13.54
C VAL A 259 -9.11 14.42 -14.05
N MET A 260 -8.03 14.38 -13.27
CA MET A 260 -6.79 15.11 -13.54
C MET A 260 -5.83 14.38 -14.49
N PHE A 261 -5.90 13.04 -14.51
CA PHE A 261 -4.98 12.15 -15.20
C PHE A 261 -5.72 11.07 -16.01
N ARG A 262 -6.85 11.44 -16.64
CA ARG A 262 -7.64 10.55 -17.49
C ARG A 262 -6.86 9.96 -18.68
N ASP A 263 -5.80 10.65 -19.09
CA ASP A 263 -4.91 10.29 -20.19
C ASP A 263 -3.79 9.34 -19.77
N VAL A 264 -3.57 9.16 -18.46
CA VAL A 264 -2.63 8.17 -17.94
C VAL A 264 -3.32 6.81 -17.89
N ALA A 265 -2.87 5.92 -18.75
CA ALA A 265 -3.27 4.52 -18.81
C ALA A 265 -3.18 3.87 -17.41
N THR A 266 -4.33 3.48 -16.85
CA THR A 266 -4.46 2.88 -15.51
C THR A 266 -5.40 1.67 -15.54
N VAL A 267 -4.91 0.51 -15.10
CA VAL A 267 -5.74 -0.66 -14.75
C VAL A 267 -5.96 -0.65 -13.25
N ARG A 268 -7.22 -0.75 -12.79
CA ARG A 268 -7.54 -0.87 -11.36
C ARG A 268 -8.15 -2.23 -11.05
N VAL A 269 -7.40 -3.05 -10.33
CA VAL A 269 -7.86 -4.34 -9.80
C VAL A 269 -8.53 -4.10 -8.44
N HIS A 270 -9.84 -3.90 -8.47
CA HIS A 270 -10.66 -3.65 -7.28
C HIS A 270 -12.12 -3.96 -7.58
N ALA A 271 -12.70 -4.91 -6.86
CA ALA A 271 -14.09 -5.30 -7.01
C ALA A 271 -14.93 -4.99 -5.76
N ARG A 272 -16.23 -4.78 -5.98
CA ARG A 272 -17.22 -4.60 -4.92
C ARG A 272 -18.06 -5.87 -4.77
N TYR A 273 -18.12 -6.37 -3.55
CA TYR A 273 -18.91 -7.53 -3.16
C TYR A 273 -20.13 -7.10 -2.34
N THR A 274 -21.25 -7.76 -2.58
CA THR A 274 -22.53 -7.47 -1.89
C THR A 274 -23.07 -8.68 -1.15
N GLN A 275 -22.52 -9.86 -1.42
CA GLN A 275 -23.01 -11.11 -0.85
C GLN A 275 -22.67 -11.21 0.65
N PRO A 276 -23.61 -11.61 1.52
CA PRO A 276 -23.40 -11.65 2.97
C PRO A 276 -22.21 -12.52 3.43
N GLU A 277 -21.90 -13.58 2.71
CA GLU A 277 -20.77 -14.47 2.96
C GLU A 277 -19.40 -13.78 2.77
N MET A 278 -19.36 -12.72 1.96
CA MET A 278 -18.17 -11.89 1.75
C MET A 278 -17.96 -10.85 2.87
N ALA A 279 -18.81 -10.84 3.89
CA ALA A 279 -18.77 -9.82 4.92
C ALA A 279 -17.50 -9.94 5.80
N THR A 280 -16.71 -8.88 5.82
CA THR A 280 -15.41 -8.82 6.48
C THR A 280 -15.01 -7.37 6.80
N ASP A 281 -13.94 -7.19 7.56
CA ASP A 281 -13.39 -5.88 7.89
C ASP A 281 -11.85 -5.92 7.95
N MET A 282 -11.23 -4.78 8.26
CA MET A 282 -9.77 -4.63 8.30
C MET A 282 -9.05 -5.42 9.41
N LEU A 283 -9.79 -5.99 10.36
CA LEU A 283 -9.29 -6.78 11.49
C LEU A 283 -9.70 -8.26 11.40
N GLU A 284 -10.04 -8.75 10.20
CA GLU A 284 -10.35 -10.16 9.98
C GLU A 284 -9.15 -11.06 10.33
N VAL A 285 -9.44 -12.17 10.99
CA VAL A 285 -8.43 -13.18 11.42
C VAL A 285 -8.83 -14.60 11.02
N ASP A 286 -10.05 -14.79 10.54
CA ASP A 286 -10.53 -16.06 10.02
C ASP A 286 -9.78 -16.43 8.72
N LEU A 287 -8.95 -17.46 8.79
CA LEU A 287 -8.10 -17.88 7.67
C LEU A 287 -8.89 -18.38 6.46
N GLU A 288 -10.08 -18.94 6.63
CA GLU A 288 -10.91 -19.37 5.51
C GLU A 288 -11.44 -18.15 4.76
N LYS A 289 -11.93 -17.14 5.48
CA LYS A 289 -12.34 -15.87 4.87
C LYS A 289 -11.18 -15.13 4.22
N LEU A 290 -10.03 -15.06 4.88
CA LEU A 290 -8.83 -14.45 4.29
C LEU A 290 -8.39 -15.21 3.02
N GLY A 291 -8.54 -16.53 3.00
CA GLY A 291 -8.35 -17.36 1.80
C GLY A 291 -9.35 -17.02 0.69
N LEU A 292 -10.62 -16.76 1.03
CA LEU A 292 -11.63 -16.31 0.07
C LEU A 292 -11.29 -14.93 -0.50
N LEU A 293 -10.82 -13.98 0.32
CA LEU A 293 -10.36 -12.67 -0.14
C LEU A 293 -9.20 -12.80 -1.14
N TRP A 294 -8.26 -13.70 -0.86
CA TRP A 294 -7.16 -14.01 -1.78
C TRP A 294 -7.65 -14.57 -3.12
N GLN A 295 -8.60 -15.52 -3.10
CA GLN A 295 -9.21 -16.03 -4.33
C GLN A 295 -9.89 -14.92 -5.14
N ARG A 296 -10.63 -14.03 -4.46
CA ARG A 296 -11.27 -12.87 -5.07
C ARG A 296 -10.30 -11.88 -5.71
N GLY A 297 -9.12 -11.70 -5.10
CA GLY A 297 -8.03 -10.93 -5.70
C GLY A 297 -7.56 -11.53 -7.02
N ARG A 298 -7.37 -12.85 -7.05
CA ARG A 298 -6.99 -13.58 -8.28
C ARG A 298 -8.04 -13.49 -9.37
N ASP A 299 -9.29 -13.75 -9.02
CA ASP A 299 -10.42 -13.69 -9.97
C ASP A 299 -10.48 -12.31 -10.63
N CYS A 300 -10.38 -11.24 -9.83
CA CYS A 300 -10.42 -9.87 -10.35
C CYS A 300 -9.21 -9.53 -11.23
N ALA A 301 -8.01 -10.03 -10.90
CA ALA A 301 -6.84 -9.85 -11.77
C ALA A 301 -6.98 -10.61 -13.10
N ARG A 302 -7.58 -11.80 -13.09
CA ARG A 302 -7.85 -12.59 -14.31
C ARG A 302 -8.88 -11.95 -15.21
N GLU A 303 -9.91 -11.34 -14.64
CA GLU A 303 -10.89 -10.56 -15.41
C GLU A 303 -10.22 -9.39 -16.16
N ALA A 304 -9.13 -8.84 -15.62
CA ALA A 304 -8.34 -7.77 -16.21
C ALA A 304 -7.08 -8.26 -16.96
N GLU A 305 -6.94 -9.57 -17.25
CA GLU A 305 -5.69 -10.17 -17.73
C GLU A 305 -5.15 -9.53 -19.01
N GLU A 306 -6.00 -9.27 -20.00
CA GLU A 306 -5.58 -8.70 -21.28
C GLU A 306 -5.06 -7.26 -21.13
N GLU A 307 -5.71 -6.45 -20.29
CA GLU A 307 -5.24 -5.09 -19.98
C GLU A 307 -3.93 -5.12 -19.19
N LEU A 308 -3.80 -6.04 -18.23
CA LEU A 308 -2.57 -6.24 -17.46
C LEU A 308 -1.41 -6.67 -18.36
N LYS A 309 -1.62 -7.62 -19.28
CA LYS A 309 -0.60 -8.02 -20.28
C LYS A 309 -0.14 -6.83 -21.11
N ALA A 310 -1.06 -5.99 -21.57
CA ALA A 310 -0.74 -4.81 -22.37
C ALA A 310 0.09 -3.77 -21.60
N TYR A 311 -0.09 -3.66 -20.28
CA TYR A 311 0.65 -2.72 -19.44
C TYR A 311 2.00 -3.27 -18.99
N LEU A 312 2.07 -4.60 -18.85
CA LEU A 312 3.30 -5.29 -18.51
C LEU A 312 4.20 -5.47 -19.74
N ALA A 313 3.68 -5.65 -20.95
CA ALA A 313 4.50 -5.70 -22.18
C ALA A 313 5.49 -4.53 -22.25
#